data_AF-A0A6J6WZH6-F1
#
_entry.id   AF-A0A6J6WZH6-F1
#
_cell.length_a   1.000
_cell.length_b   1.000
_cell.length_c   1.000
_cell.angle_alpha   90.00
_cell.angle_beta   90.00
_cell.angle_gamma   90.00
#
_symmetry.space_group_name_H-M   'P 1'
#
loop_
_entity.id
_entity.type
_entity.pdbx_description
1 polymer ?
#
loop_
_entity_poly.entity_id
_entity_poly.type
_entity_poly.pdbx_seq_one_letter_code
_entity_poly.pdbx_strand_id
1 'polypeptide(L)'
;MIRVKIPYGGVTPEQFEAFADIADTYSRGWGHLTTRQNIQFHFVELRETPAVLRVLAGVGLTSREACGDTVRNVAGCHLAGACPFEVLDITPWAQATADLFLRNPIAQRLPRKFKINFSGCATDCGQAMFNDVGVIAVSQPLPDGTVEPGFRVFLAGGLGANPFPAQALEEFTSREDLLPTIEAILRTFDHYGNRDNKLRARMKWLVENMGIDEVRERIIKERKFLRASATWPGGVPVIVRTNGDSPAGTGTAVSADGGVQVTLNGLDPFRRWDMANVVRGRANKTVSAYAHAHLGDLTSAQLRGLATLQRELACEMRITNRQNLVLRGLAEGDLPLVHERLIALNLGAPGAELARDVVSCPGADTCNLAVTQSRGLGDDIARALEEAGLSEVGGVRVNISGCTNSCGQHHTSDIGFFGLERRAHGRAAPGYQMLLGGRVGEMEIGFGAKATKLPAKAASEAVVRVVGRFAEERTAGETFGGWLDRSGGAQAIGSTLVDLDVFPDPDEHPEFYTDFDETGPYVSEVGEGECAT
;
A
#
# COMPACT_ATOMS: atom_id res chain seq x y z
N MET A 1 14.72 -14.10 -1.02
CA MET A 1 13.31 -13.76 -0.72
C MET A 1 12.39 -14.35 -1.79
N ILE A 2 11.22 -14.88 -1.41
CA ILE A 2 10.14 -15.29 -2.34
C ILE A 2 8.92 -14.40 -2.10
N ARG A 3 8.41 -13.76 -3.16
CA ARG A 3 7.17 -12.97 -3.15
C ARG A 3 6.05 -13.73 -3.85
N VAL A 4 4.89 -13.82 -3.22
CA VAL A 4 3.70 -14.49 -3.77
C VAL A 4 2.78 -13.46 -4.42
N LYS A 5 2.32 -13.69 -5.65
CA LYS A 5 1.37 -12.82 -6.36
C LYS A 5 -0.05 -13.16 -5.91
N ILE A 6 -0.74 -12.19 -5.31
CA ILE A 6 -2.10 -12.35 -4.76
C ILE A 6 -2.99 -11.22 -5.31
N PRO A 7 -3.66 -11.43 -6.46
CA PRO A 7 -4.50 -10.39 -7.07
C PRO A 7 -5.48 -9.79 -6.06
N TYR A 8 -5.60 -8.46 -6.05
CA TYR A 8 -6.43 -7.65 -5.13
C TYR A 8 -6.28 -7.96 -3.62
N GLY A 9 -5.29 -8.77 -3.24
CA GLY A 9 -5.02 -9.19 -1.88
C GLY A 9 -5.91 -10.30 -1.32
N GLY A 10 -6.79 -10.95 -2.11
CA GLY A 10 -7.69 -11.99 -1.61
C GLY A 10 -6.96 -13.28 -1.20
N VAL A 11 -7.24 -13.78 0.01
CA VAL A 11 -6.61 -15.00 0.54
C VAL A 11 -7.67 -15.99 1.03
N THR A 12 -7.52 -17.26 0.66
CA THR A 12 -8.36 -18.37 1.15
C THR A 12 -7.76 -19.05 2.38
N PRO A 13 -8.54 -19.83 3.16
CA PRO A 13 -8.01 -20.55 4.31
C PRO A 13 -6.85 -21.51 3.95
N GLU A 14 -6.97 -22.21 2.82
CA GLU A 14 -5.94 -23.15 2.33
C GLU A 14 -4.66 -22.41 1.95
N GLN A 15 -4.79 -21.18 1.43
CA GLN A 15 -3.64 -20.33 1.12
C GLN A 15 -2.95 -19.84 2.39
N PHE A 16 -3.70 -19.47 3.43
CA PHE A 16 -3.14 -19.15 4.74
C PHE A 16 -2.37 -20.33 5.35
N GLU A 17 -2.91 -21.54 5.26
CA GLU A 17 -2.24 -22.75 5.73
C GLU A 17 -0.95 -23.03 4.95
N ALA A 18 -0.99 -22.91 3.61
CA ALA A 18 0.20 -23.02 2.77
C ALA A 18 1.26 -21.96 3.12
N PHE A 19 0.84 -20.73 3.44
CA PHE A 19 1.75 -19.69 3.93
C PHE A 19 2.39 -20.05 5.27
N ALA A 20 1.62 -20.62 6.20
CA ALA A 20 2.12 -21.07 7.49
C ALA A 20 3.15 -22.19 7.33
N ASP A 21 2.88 -23.15 6.46
CA ASP A 21 3.79 -24.27 6.18
C ASP A 21 5.08 -23.78 5.51
N ILE A 22 4.98 -22.80 4.60
CA ILE A 22 6.16 -22.17 4.01
C ILE A 22 6.96 -21.41 5.08
N ALA A 23 6.28 -20.68 5.95
CA ALA A 23 6.90 -19.91 7.02
C ALA A 23 7.72 -20.81 7.97
N ASP A 24 7.14 -21.94 8.41
CA ASP A 24 7.78 -22.87 9.34
C ASP A 24 8.88 -23.72 8.69
N THR A 25 8.66 -24.19 7.47
CA THR A 25 9.53 -25.20 6.86
C THR A 25 10.71 -24.59 6.12
N TYR A 26 10.50 -23.46 5.45
CA TYR A 26 11.47 -22.90 4.50
C TYR A 26 11.91 -21.47 4.83
N SER A 27 11.32 -20.84 5.85
CA SER A 27 11.61 -19.47 6.29
C SER A 27 11.93 -19.48 7.80
N ARG A 28 11.76 -18.34 8.47
CA ARG A 28 12.02 -18.15 9.90
C ARG A 28 10.74 -18.11 10.76
N GLY A 29 9.66 -18.77 10.33
CA GLY A 29 8.40 -18.85 11.09
C GLY A 29 7.43 -17.68 10.88
N TRP A 30 7.73 -16.77 9.94
CA TRP A 30 6.87 -15.63 9.60
C TRP A 30 6.86 -15.30 8.10
N GLY A 31 5.85 -14.53 7.68
CA GLY A 31 5.73 -13.92 6.37
C GLY A 31 5.34 -12.44 6.45
N HIS A 32 5.79 -11.66 5.47
CA HIS A 32 5.63 -10.20 5.43
C HIS A 32 4.58 -9.74 4.41
N LEU A 33 3.51 -9.12 4.87
CA LEU A 33 2.52 -8.42 4.07
C LEU A 33 3.11 -7.15 3.45
N THR A 34 2.74 -6.86 2.21
CA THR A 34 3.41 -5.82 1.42
C THR A 34 2.46 -4.72 0.99
N THR A 35 3.02 -3.56 0.66
CA THR A 35 2.27 -2.42 0.10
C THR A 35 1.65 -2.65 -1.28
N ARG A 36 1.76 -3.87 -1.82
CA ARG A 36 1.08 -4.33 -3.05
C ARG A 36 0.27 -5.60 -2.82
N GLN A 37 -0.19 -5.81 -1.59
CA GLN A 37 -1.13 -6.89 -1.22
C GLN A 37 -0.59 -8.30 -1.50
N ASN A 38 0.73 -8.47 -1.48
CA ASN A 38 1.41 -9.75 -1.50
C ASN A 38 1.87 -10.15 -0.10
N ILE A 39 2.30 -11.40 0.05
CA ILE A 39 3.14 -11.88 1.16
C ILE A 39 4.56 -12.22 0.66
N GLN A 40 5.58 -11.94 1.47
CA GLN A 40 6.99 -12.28 1.22
C GLN A 40 7.54 -13.20 2.30
N PHE A 41 8.31 -14.20 1.87
CA PHE A 41 9.10 -15.06 2.75
C PHE A 41 10.59 -14.78 2.54
N HIS A 42 11.28 -14.44 3.62
CA HIS A 42 12.71 -14.15 3.61
C HIS A 42 13.52 -15.37 4.04
N PHE A 43 14.83 -15.36 3.82
CA PHE A 43 15.74 -16.44 4.22
C PHE A 43 15.46 -17.84 3.62
N VAL A 44 14.59 -17.93 2.61
CA VAL A 44 14.40 -19.18 1.86
C VAL A 44 15.67 -19.56 1.11
N GLU A 45 16.19 -20.75 1.41
CA GLU A 45 17.36 -21.29 0.72
C GLU A 45 17.06 -21.54 -0.77
N LEU A 46 18.05 -21.25 -1.63
CA LEU A 46 17.89 -21.40 -3.09
C LEU A 46 17.47 -22.82 -3.49
N ARG A 47 18.04 -23.86 -2.84
CA ARG A 47 17.74 -25.28 -3.12
C ARG A 47 16.30 -25.66 -2.78
N GLU A 48 15.69 -24.97 -1.82
CA GLU A 48 14.31 -25.24 -1.37
C GLU A 48 13.27 -24.49 -2.20
N THR A 49 13.70 -23.52 -3.02
CA THR A 49 12.79 -22.72 -3.85
C THR A 49 11.83 -23.59 -4.69
N PRO A 50 12.26 -24.67 -5.39
CA PRO A 50 11.33 -25.53 -6.12
C PRO A 50 10.24 -26.18 -5.25
N ALA A 51 10.55 -26.51 -3.99
CA ALA A 51 9.57 -27.07 -3.05
C ALA A 51 8.54 -26.02 -2.65
N VAL A 52 8.98 -24.79 -2.31
CA VAL A 52 8.08 -23.66 -2.02
C VAL A 52 7.15 -23.38 -3.21
N LEU A 53 7.68 -23.37 -4.44
CA LEU A 53 6.87 -23.15 -5.64
C LEU A 53 5.80 -24.23 -5.85
N ARG A 54 6.08 -25.48 -5.47
CA ARG A 54 5.10 -26.58 -5.51
C ARG A 54 4.00 -26.41 -4.46
N VAL A 55 4.34 -25.97 -3.24
CA VAL A 55 3.35 -25.66 -2.20
C VAL A 55 2.40 -24.55 -2.68
N LEU A 56 2.95 -23.45 -3.21
CA LEU A 56 2.14 -22.36 -3.75
C LEU A 56 1.23 -22.83 -4.90
N ALA A 57 1.76 -23.62 -5.84
CA ALA A 57 0.97 -24.15 -6.95
C ALA A 57 -0.18 -25.05 -6.49
N GLY A 58 0.00 -25.80 -5.39
CA GLY A 58 -1.02 -26.67 -4.81
C GLY A 58 -2.27 -25.93 -4.32
N VAL A 59 -2.15 -24.63 -4.02
CA VAL A 59 -3.25 -23.75 -3.59
C VAL A 59 -3.59 -22.65 -4.61
N GLY A 60 -3.21 -22.88 -5.88
CA GLY A 60 -3.51 -21.97 -6.99
C GLY A 60 -2.70 -20.66 -7.00
N LEU A 61 -1.64 -20.57 -6.22
CA LEU A 61 -0.79 -19.38 -6.12
C LEU A 61 0.51 -19.51 -6.92
N THR A 62 1.16 -18.37 -7.15
CA THR A 62 2.44 -18.34 -7.88
C THR A 62 3.31 -17.16 -7.46
N SER A 63 4.63 -17.32 -7.60
CA SER A 63 5.60 -16.21 -7.52
C SER A 63 6.02 -15.70 -8.90
N ARG A 64 5.52 -16.32 -9.98
CA ARG A 64 5.78 -15.90 -11.36
C ARG A 64 5.34 -14.44 -11.51
N GLU A 65 6.27 -13.60 -11.96
CA GLU A 65 6.05 -12.17 -12.20
C GLU A 65 5.73 -11.31 -10.96
N ALA A 66 5.96 -11.83 -9.76
CA ALA A 66 5.90 -11.02 -8.55
C ALA A 66 7.05 -9.98 -8.49
N CYS A 67 8.15 -10.28 -9.18
CA CYS A 67 9.35 -9.44 -9.39
C CYS A 67 9.73 -9.38 -10.88
N GLY A 68 10.82 -8.69 -11.22
CA GLY A 68 11.31 -8.56 -12.60
C GLY A 68 10.66 -7.44 -13.42
N ASP A 69 11.00 -7.42 -14.71
CA ASP A 69 10.54 -6.45 -15.72
C ASP A 69 9.28 -6.96 -16.44
N THR A 70 8.20 -6.98 -15.68
CA THR A 70 6.91 -7.57 -16.01
C THR A 70 5.79 -6.88 -15.22
N VAL A 71 4.55 -7.31 -15.45
CA VAL A 71 3.36 -6.89 -14.69
C VAL A 71 3.40 -7.50 -13.30
N ARG A 72 3.58 -6.62 -12.31
CA ARG A 72 3.58 -6.97 -10.89
C ARG A 72 2.17 -7.40 -10.44
N ASN A 73 2.02 -7.67 -9.15
CA ASN A 73 0.69 -7.93 -8.60
C ASN A 73 -0.30 -6.82 -8.97
N VAL A 74 -1.50 -7.21 -9.41
CA VAL A 74 -2.60 -6.29 -9.68
C VAL A 74 -3.26 -6.01 -8.34
N ALA A 75 -3.06 -4.80 -7.84
CA ALA A 75 -3.60 -4.38 -6.55
C ALA A 75 -4.98 -3.74 -6.72
N GLY A 76 -5.77 -3.74 -5.66
CA GLY A 76 -7.12 -3.20 -5.65
C GLY A 76 -7.50 -2.65 -4.27
N CYS A 77 -8.55 -1.83 -4.23
CA CYS A 77 -9.19 -1.44 -2.98
C CYS A 77 -9.54 -2.70 -2.16
N HIS A 78 -8.98 -2.81 -0.96
CA HIS A 78 -9.22 -3.95 -0.06
C HIS A 78 -10.68 -4.01 0.45
N LEU A 79 -11.43 -2.91 0.34
CA LEU A 79 -12.87 -2.86 0.63
C LEU A 79 -13.78 -3.06 -0.60
N ALA A 80 -13.25 -3.34 -1.80
CA ALA A 80 -14.06 -3.44 -3.02
C ALA A 80 -15.13 -4.57 -2.98
N GLY A 81 -16.42 -4.24 -2.99
CA GLY A 81 -17.56 -5.13 -2.74
C GLY A 81 -18.13 -5.03 -1.31
N ALA A 82 -17.50 -4.22 -0.44
CA ALA A 82 -17.94 -3.90 0.92
C ALA A 82 -17.88 -2.38 1.22
N CYS A 83 -17.33 -1.59 0.31
CA CYS A 83 -17.10 -0.16 0.50
C CYS A 83 -18.43 0.60 0.36
N PRO A 84 -18.79 1.48 1.30
CA PRO A 84 -20.03 2.25 1.22
C PRO A 84 -20.03 3.34 0.14
N PHE A 85 -18.87 3.63 -0.47
CA PHE A 85 -18.71 4.71 -1.44
C PHE A 85 -18.42 4.22 -2.86
N GLU A 86 -18.26 2.91 -3.06
CA GLU A 86 -17.87 2.38 -4.36
C GLU A 86 -18.95 2.55 -5.43
N VAL A 87 -18.50 2.87 -6.63
CA VAL A 87 -19.30 2.95 -7.85
C VAL A 87 -19.43 1.58 -8.48
N LEU A 88 -18.34 0.80 -8.46
CA LEU A 88 -18.27 -0.58 -8.95
C LEU A 88 -17.42 -1.42 -8.00
N ASP A 89 -17.78 -2.69 -7.83
CA ASP A 89 -16.88 -3.68 -7.25
C ASP A 89 -15.77 -4.00 -8.28
N ILE A 90 -14.54 -3.55 -7.98
CA ILE A 90 -13.38 -3.76 -8.83
C ILE A 90 -12.75 -5.14 -8.71
N THR A 91 -13.24 -6.00 -7.81
CA THR A 91 -12.66 -7.34 -7.55
C THR A 91 -12.58 -8.20 -8.82
N PRO A 92 -13.68 -8.44 -9.57
CA PRO A 92 -13.60 -9.25 -10.78
C PRO A 92 -12.78 -8.58 -11.89
N TRP A 93 -12.69 -7.25 -11.92
CA TRP A 93 -11.86 -6.50 -12.87
C TRP A 93 -10.36 -6.67 -12.60
N ALA A 94 -9.96 -6.58 -11.33
CA ALA A 94 -8.59 -6.81 -10.90
C ALA A 94 -8.16 -8.27 -11.16
N GLN A 95 -9.04 -9.25 -10.87
CA GLN A 95 -8.79 -10.66 -11.19
C GLN A 95 -8.67 -10.89 -12.70
N ALA A 96 -9.61 -10.39 -13.51
CA ALA A 96 -9.54 -10.51 -14.97
C ALA A 96 -8.24 -9.93 -15.54
N THR A 97 -7.79 -8.80 -14.99
CA THR A 97 -6.53 -8.16 -15.39
C THR A 97 -5.32 -8.99 -14.99
N ALA A 98 -5.33 -9.60 -13.80
CA ALA A 98 -4.27 -10.49 -13.36
C ALA A 98 -4.19 -11.74 -14.26
N ASP A 99 -5.33 -12.35 -14.58
CA ASP A 99 -5.42 -13.53 -15.44
C ASP A 99 -4.99 -13.23 -16.88
N LEU A 100 -5.35 -12.05 -17.40
CA LEU A 100 -4.96 -11.61 -18.75
C LEU A 100 -3.44 -11.56 -18.91
N PHE A 101 -2.72 -11.04 -17.91
CA PHE A 101 -1.28 -10.80 -18.04
C PHE A 101 -0.39 -11.90 -17.46
N LEU A 102 -0.88 -12.70 -16.51
CA LEU A 102 -0.09 -13.76 -15.89
C LEU A 102 0.37 -14.76 -16.96
N ARG A 103 1.69 -14.91 -17.11
CA ARG A 103 2.33 -15.78 -18.13
C ARG A 103 2.01 -15.40 -19.59
N ASN A 104 1.42 -14.23 -19.83
CA ASN A 104 1.15 -13.75 -21.18
C ASN A 104 2.46 -13.26 -21.83
N PRO A 105 2.80 -13.68 -23.06
CA PRO A 105 4.02 -13.26 -23.76
C PRO A 105 4.27 -11.75 -23.78
N ILE A 106 3.21 -10.93 -23.91
CA ILE A 106 3.32 -9.46 -23.97
C ILE A 106 3.84 -8.85 -22.65
N ALA A 107 3.68 -9.57 -21.53
CA ALA A 107 4.06 -9.09 -20.21
C ALA A 107 5.42 -9.64 -19.72
N GLN A 108 6.09 -10.53 -20.46
CA GLN A 108 7.26 -11.26 -19.94
C GLN A 108 8.58 -10.46 -19.95
N ARG A 109 8.68 -9.43 -20.79
CA ARG A 109 9.94 -8.71 -21.02
C ARG A 109 9.69 -7.23 -21.29
N LEU A 110 9.05 -6.56 -20.34
CA LEU A 110 8.83 -5.11 -20.42
C LEU A 110 10.17 -4.34 -20.24
N PRO A 111 10.22 -3.04 -20.56
CA PRO A 111 11.41 -2.23 -20.29
C PRO A 111 11.77 -2.15 -18.80
N ARG A 112 10.75 -2.19 -17.93
CA ARG A 112 10.90 -2.24 -16.48
C ARG A 112 9.62 -2.78 -15.82
N LYS A 113 9.63 -2.96 -14.49
CA LYS A 113 8.44 -3.26 -13.68
C LYS A 113 7.23 -2.39 -14.04
N PHE A 114 6.07 -3.02 -14.20
CA PHE A 114 4.80 -2.38 -14.55
C PHE A 114 3.75 -2.68 -13.46
N LYS A 115 3.13 -1.64 -12.91
CA LYS A 115 2.23 -1.71 -11.77
C LYS A 115 0.82 -1.27 -12.16
N ILE A 116 -0.17 -2.07 -11.80
CA ILE A 116 -1.59 -1.83 -12.08
C ILE A 116 -2.35 -1.84 -10.75
N ASN A 117 -3.18 -0.82 -10.53
CA ASN A 117 -3.98 -0.64 -9.31
C ASN A 117 -5.42 -0.26 -9.64
N PHE A 118 -6.38 -0.77 -8.86
CA PHE A 118 -7.82 -0.52 -9.02
C PHE A 118 -8.46 0.08 -7.76
N SER A 119 -9.33 1.06 -7.94
CA SER A 119 -10.13 1.67 -6.88
C SER A 119 -11.60 1.70 -7.28
N GLY A 120 -12.49 1.31 -6.37
CA GLY A 120 -13.93 1.32 -6.61
C GLY A 120 -14.58 2.71 -6.48
N CYS A 121 -13.86 3.72 -5.97
CA CYS A 121 -14.37 5.08 -5.80
C CYS A 121 -13.24 6.11 -5.72
N ALA A 122 -13.63 7.38 -5.68
CA ALA A 122 -12.75 8.54 -5.59
C ALA A 122 -11.84 8.52 -4.37
N THR A 123 -12.23 7.90 -3.24
CA THR A 123 -11.36 7.74 -2.05
C THR A 123 -10.00 7.11 -2.37
N ASP A 124 -9.91 6.36 -3.46
CA ASP A 124 -8.67 5.80 -4.01
C ASP A 124 -7.88 4.94 -3.02
N CYS A 125 -8.57 4.09 -2.25
CA CYS A 125 -7.92 3.12 -1.37
C CYS A 125 -6.98 2.16 -2.14
N GLY A 126 -7.19 1.98 -3.44
CA GLY A 126 -6.29 1.23 -4.32
C GLY A 126 -5.05 2.01 -4.76
N GLN A 127 -4.95 3.32 -4.50
CA GLN A 127 -3.81 4.20 -4.79
C GLN A 127 -3.45 4.31 -6.29
N ALA A 128 -4.43 4.53 -7.16
CA ALA A 128 -4.27 4.61 -8.60
C ALA A 128 -3.25 5.68 -9.05
N MET A 129 -3.15 6.80 -8.34
CA MET A 129 -2.47 8.03 -8.82
C MET A 129 -0.93 7.98 -8.90
N PHE A 130 -0.27 6.87 -8.56
CA PHE A 130 1.17 6.71 -8.73
C PHE A 130 1.60 5.38 -9.36
N ASN A 131 0.69 4.68 -10.03
CA ASN A 131 0.98 3.43 -10.71
C ASN A 131 1.15 3.62 -12.22
N ASP A 132 1.79 2.65 -12.89
CA ASP A 132 1.94 2.71 -14.35
C ASP A 132 0.56 2.68 -15.03
N VAL A 133 -0.40 1.97 -14.43
CA VAL A 133 -1.84 2.10 -14.67
C VAL A 133 -2.58 2.21 -13.34
N GLY A 134 -3.36 3.27 -13.19
CA GLY A 134 -4.32 3.45 -12.10
C GLY A 134 -5.73 3.47 -12.66
N VAL A 135 -6.65 2.73 -12.07
CA VAL A 135 -8.05 2.65 -12.51
C VAL A 135 -8.93 3.05 -11.35
N ILE A 136 -9.79 4.05 -11.55
CA ILE A 136 -10.77 4.49 -10.55
C ILE A 136 -12.16 4.33 -11.16
N ALA A 137 -13.06 3.60 -10.50
CA ALA A 137 -14.45 3.50 -10.94
C ALA A 137 -15.16 4.84 -10.75
N VAL A 138 -15.86 5.28 -11.78
CA VAL A 138 -16.55 6.58 -11.84
C VAL A 138 -17.90 6.41 -12.53
N SER A 139 -18.79 7.38 -12.30
CA SER A 139 -20.09 7.48 -12.92
C SER A 139 -20.09 8.59 -13.96
N GLN A 140 -20.52 8.30 -15.18
CA GLN A 140 -20.70 9.30 -16.24
C GLN A 140 -22.19 9.60 -16.45
N PRO A 141 -22.63 10.86 -16.25
CA PRO A 141 -23.96 11.29 -16.66
C PRO A 141 -24.08 11.28 -18.18
N LEU A 142 -25.16 10.68 -18.71
CA LEU A 142 -25.48 10.65 -20.13
C LEU A 142 -26.48 11.76 -20.49
N PRO A 143 -26.54 12.20 -21.77
CA PRO A 143 -27.46 13.25 -22.21
C PRO A 143 -28.94 12.93 -21.99
N ASP A 144 -29.31 11.66 -21.87
CA ASP A 144 -30.67 11.19 -21.60
C ASP A 144 -31.05 11.22 -20.10
N GLY A 145 -30.14 11.70 -19.25
CA GLY A 145 -30.33 11.80 -17.79
C GLY A 145 -30.02 10.51 -17.03
N THR A 146 -29.62 9.44 -17.71
CA THR A 146 -29.14 8.21 -17.06
C THR A 146 -27.67 8.34 -16.64
N VAL A 147 -27.21 7.42 -15.80
CA VAL A 147 -25.81 7.38 -15.34
C VAL A 147 -25.19 6.05 -15.74
N GLU A 148 -24.07 6.12 -16.45
CA GLU A 148 -23.29 4.96 -16.84
C GLU A 148 -22.10 4.77 -15.89
N PRO A 149 -22.01 3.64 -15.18
CA PRO A 149 -20.81 3.31 -14.43
C PRO A 149 -19.71 2.79 -15.37
N GLY A 150 -18.49 3.27 -15.14
CA GLY A 150 -17.29 2.89 -15.88
C GLY A 150 -16.05 3.30 -15.09
N PHE A 151 -15.02 3.77 -15.80
CA PHE A 151 -13.71 4.01 -15.19
C PHE A 151 -13.07 5.30 -15.67
N ARG A 152 -12.24 5.89 -14.83
CA ARG A 152 -11.22 6.85 -15.24
C ARG A 152 -9.86 6.16 -15.12
N VAL A 153 -9.14 6.11 -16.23
CA VAL A 153 -7.83 5.44 -16.31
C VAL A 153 -6.72 6.49 -16.27
N PHE A 154 -5.76 6.28 -15.38
CA PHE A 154 -4.55 7.08 -15.20
C PHE A 154 -3.34 6.25 -15.59
N LEU A 155 -2.29 6.92 -16.09
CA LEU A 155 -1.09 6.26 -16.58
C LEU A 155 0.20 6.95 -16.12
N ALA A 156 1.28 6.18 -16.16
CA ALA A 156 2.65 6.64 -15.99
C ALA A 156 2.98 7.34 -14.65
N GLY A 157 2.29 6.98 -13.57
CA GLY A 157 2.67 7.40 -12.22
C GLY A 157 3.89 6.64 -11.69
N GLY A 158 4.52 7.17 -10.64
CA GLY A 158 5.52 6.41 -9.92
C GLY A 158 6.32 7.20 -8.90
N LEU A 159 6.44 6.65 -7.71
CA LEU A 159 7.26 7.17 -6.60
C LEU A 159 8.76 7.07 -6.93
N GLY A 160 9.48 6.03 -6.48
CA GLY A 160 10.95 5.98 -6.66
C GLY A 160 11.64 7.20 -6.01
N ALA A 161 12.88 7.50 -6.40
CA ALA A 161 13.60 8.64 -5.83
C ALA A 161 13.00 10.01 -6.18
N ASN A 162 12.41 10.11 -7.37
CA ASN A 162 11.73 11.32 -7.86
C ASN A 162 10.28 10.95 -8.17
N PRO A 163 9.28 11.35 -7.37
CA PRO A 163 7.89 10.96 -7.56
C PRO A 163 7.21 11.72 -8.70
N PHE A 164 6.36 11.02 -9.46
CA PHE A 164 5.58 11.57 -10.58
C PHE A 164 4.10 11.20 -10.40
N PRO A 165 3.18 12.17 -10.57
CA PRO A 165 1.75 11.88 -10.56
C PRO A 165 1.37 11.11 -11.83
N ALA A 166 0.42 10.19 -11.72
CA ALA A 166 -0.20 9.57 -12.88
C ALA A 166 -1.08 10.61 -13.61
N GLN A 167 -1.16 10.51 -14.93
CA GLN A 167 -1.93 11.42 -15.77
C GLN A 167 -3.15 10.71 -16.33
N ALA A 168 -4.31 11.38 -16.37
CA ALA A 168 -5.52 10.80 -16.94
C ALA A 168 -5.31 10.48 -18.43
N LEU A 169 -5.72 9.29 -18.89
CA LEU A 169 -5.75 8.94 -20.31
C LEU A 169 -6.87 9.70 -21.02
N GLU A 170 -8.07 9.63 -20.45
CA GLU A 170 -9.32 10.23 -20.90
C GLU A 170 -10.25 10.40 -19.67
N GLU A 171 -11.34 11.16 -19.81
CA GLU A 171 -12.25 11.41 -18.69
C GLU A 171 -13.11 10.19 -18.32
N PHE A 172 -13.41 9.33 -19.30
CA PHE A 172 -14.19 8.13 -19.08
C PHE A 172 -13.79 7.01 -20.05
N THR A 173 -13.67 5.81 -19.50
CA THR A 173 -13.45 4.54 -20.18
C THR A 173 -14.61 3.62 -19.83
N SER A 174 -15.32 3.14 -20.85
CA SER A 174 -16.45 2.22 -20.68
C SER A 174 -16.01 0.88 -20.07
N ARG A 175 -16.96 0.12 -19.53
CA ARG A 175 -16.70 -1.24 -19.02
C ARG A 175 -16.12 -2.15 -20.11
N GLU A 176 -16.59 -2.05 -21.35
CA GLU A 176 -16.08 -2.85 -22.46
C GLU A 176 -14.65 -2.46 -22.87
N ASP A 177 -14.29 -1.19 -22.71
CA ASP A 177 -13.00 -0.66 -23.14
C ASP A 177 -11.91 -0.76 -22.07
N LEU A 178 -12.22 -1.14 -20.84
CA LEU A 178 -11.23 -1.14 -19.75
C LEU A 178 -10.03 -2.07 -20.03
N LEU A 179 -10.25 -3.37 -20.22
CA LEU A 179 -9.16 -4.32 -20.48
C LEU A 179 -8.36 -4.03 -21.76
N PRO A 180 -8.98 -3.71 -22.93
CA PRO A 180 -8.18 -3.35 -24.11
C PRO A 180 -7.43 -2.03 -23.90
N THR A 181 -7.93 -1.12 -23.05
CA THR A 181 -7.18 0.09 -22.65
C THR A 181 -5.94 -0.27 -21.85
N ILE A 182 -6.06 -1.11 -20.81
CA ILE A 182 -4.93 -1.52 -19.97
C ILE A 182 -3.87 -2.24 -20.82
N GLU A 183 -4.27 -3.14 -21.72
CA GLU A 183 -3.33 -3.81 -22.62
C GLU A 183 -2.68 -2.83 -23.61
N ALA A 184 -3.43 -1.87 -24.17
CA ALA A 184 -2.88 -0.83 -25.05
C ALA A 184 -1.82 0.03 -24.35
N ILE A 185 -2.03 0.37 -23.07
CA ILE A 185 -1.04 1.08 -22.26
C ILE A 185 0.23 0.22 -22.11
N LEU A 186 0.08 -1.06 -21.78
CA LEU A 186 1.20 -1.98 -21.62
C LEU A 186 1.99 -2.15 -22.92
N ARG A 187 1.32 -2.32 -24.06
CA ARG A 187 1.96 -2.45 -25.39
C ARG A 187 2.68 -1.17 -25.81
N THR A 188 2.09 -0.02 -25.52
CA THR A 188 2.74 1.27 -25.75
C THR A 188 4.03 1.39 -24.93
N PHE A 189 3.99 0.96 -23.67
CA PHE A 189 5.19 0.92 -22.84
C PHE A 189 6.22 -0.10 -23.36
N ASP A 190 5.80 -1.29 -23.78
CA ASP A 190 6.69 -2.32 -24.32
C ASP A 190 7.44 -1.88 -25.58
N HIS A 191 6.72 -1.22 -26.51
CA HIS A 191 7.25 -0.75 -27.79
C HIS A 191 8.16 0.48 -27.67
N TYR A 192 7.82 1.43 -26.80
CA TYR A 192 8.48 2.75 -26.78
C TYR A 192 9.28 3.03 -25.51
N GLY A 193 9.15 2.21 -24.47
CA GLY A 193 9.89 2.42 -23.22
C GLY A 193 11.40 2.17 -23.38
N ASN A 194 12.18 2.97 -22.66
CA ASN A 194 13.64 2.92 -22.69
C ASN A 194 14.17 1.59 -22.11
N ARG A 195 15.01 0.88 -22.86
CA ARG A 195 15.68 -0.37 -22.46
C ARG A 195 17.19 -0.22 -22.26
N ASP A 196 17.75 0.93 -22.62
CA ASP A 196 19.20 1.20 -22.54
C ASP A 196 19.60 1.63 -21.13
N ASN A 197 18.75 2.38 -20.43
CA ASN A 197 19.03 2.89 -19.09
C ASN A 197 17.94 2.47 -18.10
N LYS A 198 18.24 1.46 -17.27
CA LYS A 198 17.32 0.93 -16.24
C LYS A 198 16.81 1.99 -15.25
N LEU A 199 17.58 3.04 -14.95
CA LEU A 199 17.16 4.14 -14.05
C LEU A 199 16.09 5.02 -14.70
N ARG A 200 16.08 5.07 -16.04
CA ARG A 200 15.12 5.83 -16.87
C ARG A 200 14.18 4.95 -17.69
N ALA A 201 13.94 3.71 -17.25
CA ALA A 201 13.17 2.69 -17.99
C ALA A 201 11.69 2.55 -17.57
N ARG A 202 11.23 3.27 -16.54
CA ARG A 202 9.80 3.28 -16.11
C ARG A 202 8.94 4.12 -17.06
N MET A 203 7.65 3.80 -17.15
CA MET A 203 6.70 4.47 -18.04
C MET A 203 6.61 6.00 -17.83
N LYS A 204 6.80 6.49 -16.59
CA LYS A 204 6.87 7.93 -16.31
C LYS A 204 7.92 8.68 -17.16
N TRP A 205 9.06 8.04 -17.44
CA TRP A 205 10.11 8.61 -18.27
C TRP A 205 9.75 8.58 -19.77
N LEU A 206 8.95 7.60 -20.21
CA LEU A 206 8.39 7.60 -21.56
C LEU A 206 7.52 8.85 -21.77
N VAL A 207 6.64 9.15 -20.81
CA VAL A 207 5.80 10.35 -20.86
C VAL A 207 6.62 11.64 -20.77
N GLU A 208 7.64 11.69 -19.92
CA GLU A 208 8.53 12.86 -19.83
C GLU A 208 9.28 13.14 -21.14
N ASN A 209 9.75 12.09 -21.83
CA ASN A 209 10.51 12.24 -23.07
C ASN A 209 9.63 12.50 -24.30
N MET A 210 8.47 11.84 -24.38
CA MET A 210 7.61 11.85 -25.57
C MET A 210 6.51 12.92 -25.50
N GLY A 211 6.15 13.36 -24.29
CA GLY A 211 4.98 14.19 -24.04
C GLY A 211 3.72 13.36 -23.85
N ILE A 212 2.83 13.81 -22.95
CA ILE A 212 1.60 13.08 -22.61
C ILE A 212 0.65 12.93 -23.79
N ASP A 213 0.51 13.96 -24.63
CA ASP A 213 -0.48 13.95 -25.72
C ASP A 213 -0.14 12.92 -26.80
N GLU A 214 1.15 12.81 -27.18
CA GLU A 214 1.64 11.77 -28.10
C GLU A 214 1.46 10.37 -27.51
N VAL A 215 1.73 10.20 -26.21
CA VAL A 215 1.52 8.90 -25.53
C VAL A 215 0.04 8.53 -25.52
N ARG A 216 -0.87 9.48 -25.22
CA ARG A 216 -2.31 9.27 -25.28
C ARG A 216 -2.75 8.85 -26.68
N GLU A 217 -2.30 9.56 -27.72
CA GLU A 217 -2.66 9.24 -29.11
C GLU A 217 -2.27 7.79 -29.47
N ARG A 218 -1.05 7.38 -29.11
CA ARG A 218 -0.56 6.01 -29.35
C ARG A 218 -1.38 4.95 -28.62
N ILE A 219 -1.73 5.19 -27.36
CA ILE A 219 -2.54 4.27 -26.57
C ILE A 219 -3.93 4.13 -27.18
N ILE A 220 -4.57 5.24 -27.55
CA ILE A 220 -5.90 5.24 -28.16
C ILE A 220 -5.87 4.52 -29.51
N LYS A 221 -4.80 4.69 -30.30
CA LYS A 221 -4.59 3.98 -31.56
C LYS A 221 -4.42 2.47 -31.34
N GLU A 222 -3.57 2.07 -30.39
CA GLU A 222 -3.36 0.65 -30.04
C GLU A 222 -4.66 0.00 -29.56
N ARG A 223 -5.44 0.68 -28.70
CA ARG A 223 -6.75 0.23 -28.24
C ARG A 223 -7.71 -0.03 -29.40
N LYS A 224 -7.77 0.87 -30.39
CA LYS A 224 -8.61 0.70 -31.58
C LYS A 224 -8.21 -0.56 -32.38
N PHE A 225 -6.91 -0.80 -32.56
CA PHE A 225 -6.44 -2.01 -33.24
C PHE A 225 -6.73 -3.29 -32.47
N LEU A 226 -6.57 -3.28 -31.14
CA LEU A 226 -6.91 -4.42 -30.29
C LEU A 226 -8.39 -4.79 -30.43
N ARG A 227 -9.30 -3.82 -30.37
CA ARG A 227 -10.74 -4.07 -30.54
C ARG A 227 -11.09 -4.61 -31.93
N ALA A 228 -10.35 -4.21 -32.96
CA ALA A 228 -10.54 -4.70 -34.32
C ALA A 228 -9.88 -6.08 -34.56
N SER A 229 -9.05 -6.56 -33.63
CA SER A 229 -8.37 -7.85 -33.77
C SER A 229 -9.34 -9.01 -33.59
N ALA A 230 -9.28 -9.99 -34.49
CA ALA A 230 -10.03 -11.24 -34.36
C ALA A 230 -9.65 -12.06 -33.11
N THR A 231 -8.49 -11.77 -32.51
CA THR A 231 -8.02 -12.46 -31.30
C THR A 231 -8.50 -11.81 -30.01
N TRP A 232 -9.09 -10.62 -30.06
CA TRP A 232 -9.62 -9.97 -28.86
C TRP A 232 -11.02 -10.52 -28.56
N PRO A 233 -11.27 -11.07 -27.36
CA PRO A 233 -12.56 -11.70 -27.04
C PRO A 233 -13.74 -10.73 -27.06
N GLY A 234 -13.48 -9.43 -26.87
CA GLY A 234 -14.50 -8.38 -26.86
C GLY A 234 -15.38 -8.37 -25.62
N GLY A 235 -16.03 -7.24 -25.39
CA GLY A 235 -16.99 -7.03 -24.30
C GLY A 235 -16.39 -7.09 -22.89
N VAL A 236 -17.29 -7.09 -21.91
CA VAL A 236 -16.97 -7.19 -20.48
C VAL A 236 -16.43 -8.59 -20.15
N PRO A 237 -15.35 -8.78 -19.37
CA PRO A 237 -14.76 -10.10 -19.09
C PRO A 237 -15.74 -11.13 -18.51
N VAL A 238 -15.54 -12.42 -18.81
CA VAL A 238 -16.42 -13.51 -18.33
C VAL A 238 -16.61 -13.46 -16.82
N ILE A 239 -15.52 -13.35 -16.06
CA ILE A 239 -15.57 -13.31 -14.59
C ILE A 239 -16.39 -12.13 -14.05
N VAL A 240 -16.34 -10.96 -14.71
CA VAL A 240 -17.16 -9.79 -14.35
C VAL A 240 -18.63 -10.07 -14.62
N ARG A 241 -18.96 -10.68 -15.77
CA ARG A 241 -20.35 -11.05 -16.09
C ARG A 241 -20.91 -12.13 -15.17
N THR A 242 -20.06 -13.08 -14.74
CA THR A 242 -20.45 -14.19 -13.87
C THR A 242 -20.62 -13.77 -12.42
N ASN A 243 -19.68 -12.98 -11.89
CA ASN A 243 -19.68 -12.59 -10.48
C ASN A 243 -20.46 -11.28 -10.23
N GLY A 244 -20.61 -10.45 -11.26
CA GLY A 244 -21.13 -9.08 -11.17
C GLY A 244 -20.09 -8.09 -10.64
N ASP A 245 -20.25 -6.81 -11.00
CA ASP A 245 -19.46 -5.68 -10.50
C ASP A 245 -20.32 -4.62 -9.80
N SER A 246 -21.53 -5.02 -9.38
CA SER A 246 -22.41 -4.12 -8.66
C SER A 246 -21.76 -3.64 -7.37
N PRO A 247 -21.84 -2.33 -7.06
CA PRO A 247 -21.32 -1.82 -5.81
C PRO A 247 -22.07 -2.42 -4.62
N ALA A 248 -21.44 -2.46 -3.45
CA ALA A 248 -22.11 -2.81 -2.20
C ALA A 248 -23.34 -1.92 -1.91
N GLY A 249 -23.34 -0.69 -2.43
CA GLY A 249 -24.44 0.28 -2.37
C GLY A 249 -24.29 1.35 -1.28
N THR A 250 -25.10 2.41 -1.36
CA THR A 250 -25.26 3.44 -0.31
C THR A 250 -26.59 3.22 0.43
N GLY A 251 -26.54 3.08 1.76
CA GLY A 251 -27.76 3.10 2.58
C GLY A 251 -28.33 4.52 2.67
N THR A 252 -29.66 4.66 2.77
CA THR A 252 -30.39 5.95 2.78
C THR A 252 -30.23 6.80 4.05
N ALA A 253 -29.35 6.43 4.96
CA ALA A 253 -29.08 7.20 6.18
C ALA A 253 -27.61 7.64 6.20
N VAL A 254 -27.37 8.90 5.85
CA VAL A 254 -26.07 9.55 6.09
C VAL A 254 -26.08 10.17 7.48
N SER A 255 -25.55 9.48 8.48
CA SER A 255 -24.98 10.16 9.65
C SER A 255 -23.50 10.39 9.32
N ALA A 256 -23.17 11.61 8.90
CA ALA A 256 -21.81 12.12 8.99
C ALA A 256 -21.65 12.60 10.43
N ASP A 257 -21.34 11.69 11.35
CA ASP A 257 -20.96 12.10 12.69
C ASP A 257 -19.53 12.61 12.62
N GLY A 258 -19.46 13.92 12.37
CA GLY A 258 -18.25 14.71 12.45
C GLY A 258 -17.63 14.67 13.84
N GLY A 259 -16.32 14.87 13.84
CA GLY A 259 -15.43 15.08 14.99
C GLY A 259 -16.08 15.01 16.37
N VAL A 260 -16.22 13.81 16.91
CA VAL A 260 -16.30 13.64 18.35
C VAL A 260 -14.86 13.60 18.85
N GLN A 261 -14.45 14.59 19.65
CA GLN A 261 -13.30 14.40 20.53
C GLN A 261 -13.67 13.29 21.52
N VAL A 262 -13.26 12.07 21.21
CA VAL A 262 -13.43 10.94 22.10
C VAL A 262 -12.22 10.94 23.02
N THR A 263 -12.45 11.16 24.31
CA THR A 263 -11.47 10.84 25.33
C THR A 263 -11.38 9.32 25.42
N LEU A 264 -10.46 8.71 24.67
CA LEU A 264 -10.33 7.26 24.49
C LEU A 264 -9.97 6.52 25.80
N ASN A 265 -9.44 7.24 26.79
CA ASN A 265 -8.98 6.69 28.07
C ASN A 265 -10.08 6.16 29.01
N GLY A 266 -11.36 6.26 28.62
CA GLY A 266 -12.51 5.75 29.40
C GLY A 266 -13.34 4.66 28.72
N LEU A 267 -12.97 4.22 27.51
CA LEU A 267 -13.69 3.19 26.76
C LEU A 267 -13.13 1.79 27.05
N ASP A 268 -14.00 0.78 27.07
CA ASP A 268 -13.55 -0.61 27.16
C ASP A 268 -12.76 -1.02 25.89
N PRO A 269 -11.88 -2.04 25.99
CA PRO A 269 -11.00 -2.43 24.88
C PRO A 269 -11.74 -2.76 23.58
N PHE A 270 -12.92 -3.39 23.68
CA PHE A 270 -13.72 -3.74 22.50
C PHE A 270 -14.26 -2.48 21.81
N ARG A 271 -14.80 -1.51 22.55
CA ARG A 271 -15.27 -0.24 21.96
C ARG A 271 -14.14 0.55 21.31
N ARG A 272 -12.95 0.60 21.91
CA ARG A 272 -11.77 1.24 21.29
C ARG A 272 -11.42 0.58 19.96
N TRP A 273 -11.35 -0.75 19.94
CA TRP A 273 -11.08 -1.50 18.72
C TRP A 273 -12.18 -1.32 17.67
N ASP A 274 -13.46 -1.39 18.05
CA ASP A 274 -14.59 -1.21 17.14
C ASP A 274 -14.56 0.15 16.45
N MET A 275 -14.29 1.22 17.20
CA MET A 275 -14.20 2.57 16.65
C MET A 275 -12.99 2.77 15.71
N ALA A 276 -11.87 2.10 15.99
CA ALA A 276 -10.64 2.29 15.24
C ALA A 276 -10.49 1.34 14.03
N ASN A 277 -11.04 0.13 14.11
CA ASN A 277 -10.74 -0.95 13.16
C ASN A 277 -11.96 -1.45 12.38
N VAL A 278 -13.19 -0.99 12.66
CA VAL A 278 -14.40 -1.48 11.97
C VAL A 278 -14.93 -0.46 10.97
N VAL A 279 -15.15 -0.93 9.75
CA VAL A 279 -15.81 -0.18 8.67
C VAL A 279 -17.20 -0.78 8.45
N ARG A 280 -18.23 0.03 8.65
CA ARG A 280 -19.62 -0.40 8.49
C ARG A 280 -20.13 -0.03 7.11
N GLY A 281 -20.38 -1.04 6.27
CA GLY A 281 -21.00 -0.88 4.95
C GLY A 281 -22.50 -0.67 5.11
N ARG A 282 -23.05 0.44 4.58
CA ARG A 282 -24.45 0.82 4.86
C ARG A 282 -25.51 0.10 4.02
N ALA A 283 -25.17 -0.50 2.88
CA ALA A 283 -26.17 -1.08 1.99
C ALA A 283 -26.28 -2.62 2.08
N ASN A 284 -25.18 -3.34 2.22
CA ASN A 284 -25.20 -4.81 2.34
C ASN A 284 -25.51 -5.33 3.76
N LYS A 285 -25.68 -4.43 4.74
CA LYS A 285 -25.80 -4.77 6.18
C LYS A 285 -24.64 -5.61 6.71
N THR A 286 -23.49 -5.54 6.04
CA THR A 286 -22.26 -6.21 6.44
C THR A 286 -21.26 -5.19 6.97
N VAL A 287 -20.41 -5.67 7.86
CA VAL A 287 -19.28 -4.92 8.40
C VAL A 287 -17.98 -5.54 7.97
N SER A 288 -16.93 -4.74 7.99
CA SER A 288 -15.56 -5.16 7.75
C SER A 288 -14.71 -4.77 8.95
N ALA A 289 -13.76 -5.62 9.32
CA ALA A 289 -12.90 -5.40 10.48
C ALA A 289 -11.43 -5.60 10.12
N TYR A 290 -10.57 -4.68 10.51
CA TYR A 290 -9.13 -4.78 10.29
C TYR A 290 -8.45 -5.61 11.39
N ALA A 291 -7.61 -6.55 10.96
CA ALA A 291 -6.63 -7.23 11.78
C ALA A 291 -5.29 -6.50 11.65
N HIS A 292 -4.80 -5.94 12.76
CA HIS A 292 -3.57 -5.16 12.82
C HIS A 292 -2.36 -6.10 12.81
N ALA A 293 -1.65 -6.17 11.69
CA ALA A 293 -0.42 -6.94 11.56
C ALA A 293 0.77 -6.01 11.84
N HIS A 294 1.38 -6.15 13.02
CA HIS A 294 2.49 -5.28 13.44
C HIS A 294 3.62 -5.30 12.41
N LEU A 295 3.95 -4.13 11.85
CA LEU A 295 4.92 -3.95 10.74
C LEU A 295 4.68 -4.85 9.52
N GLY A 296 3.46 -5.35 9.37
CA GLY A 296 3.05 -6.25 8.30
C GLY A 296 3.48 -7.70 8.46
N ASP A 297 3.96 -8.14 9.63
CA ASP A 297 4.40 -9.53 9.80
C ASP A 297 3.32 -10.42 10.40
N LEU A 298 3.24 -11.65 9.88
CA LEU A 298 2.38 -12.70 10.40
C LEU A 298 3.22 -13.95 10.67
N THR A 299 3.13 -14.45 11.90
CA THR A 299 3.68 -15.75 12.30
C THR A 299 2.87 -16.90 11.69
N SER A 300 3.46 -18.09 11.60
CA SER A 300 2.75 -19.29 11.15
C SER A 300 1.52 -19.63 12.02
N ALA A 301 1.59 -19.40 13.33
CA ALA A 301 0.46 -19.57 14.24
C ALA A 301 -0.68 -18.59 13.92
N GLN A 302 -0.36 -17.32 13.66
CA GLN A 302 -1.34 -16.32 13.23
C GLN A 302 -1.98 -16.70 11.90
N LEU A 303 -1.19 -17.15 10.92
CA LEU A 303 -1.68 -17.59 9.61
C LEU A 303 -2.70 -18.74 9.75
N ARG A 304 -2.40 -19.77 10.55
CA ARG A 304 -3.35 -20.88 10.82
C ARG A 304 -4.58 -20.42 11.61
N GLY A 305 -4.41 -19.49 12.54
CA GLY A 305 -5.51 -18.87 13.28
C GLY A 305 -6.46 -18.11 12.38
N LEU A 306 -5.93 -17.33 11.43
CA LEU A 306 -6.70 -16.61 10.42
C LEU A 306 -7.45 -17.57 9.50
N ALA A 307 -6.83 -18.66 9.04
CA ALA A 307 -7.51 -19.70 8.27
C ALA A 307 -8.71 -20.30 9.03
N THR A 308 -8.54 -20.56 10.33
CA THR A 308 -9.61 -21.08 11.20
C THR A 308 -10.74 -20.07 11.35
N LEU A 309 -10.40 -18.82 11.67
CA LEU A 309 -11.37 -17.73 11.85
C LEU A 309 -12.17 -17.47 10.56
N GLN A 310 -11.49 -17.51 9.41
CA GLN A 310 -12.13 -17.32 8.11
C GLN A 310 -13.19 -18.40 7.83
N ARG A 311 -12.91 -19.66 8.18
CA ARG A 311 -13.86 -20.77 8.05
C ARG A 311 -15.01 -20.67 9.05
N GLU A 312 -14.72 -20.30 10.30
CA GLU A 312 -15.72 -20.16 11.38
C GLU A 312 -16.79 -19.11 11.02
N LEU A 313 -16.36 -17.98 10.44
CA LEU A 313 -17.24 -16.85 10.12
C LEU A 313 -17.70 -16.81 8.65
N ALA A 314 -17.22 -17.72 7.81
CA ALA A 314 -17.45 -17.72 6.36
C ALA A 314 -17.19 -16.34 5.72
N CYS A 315 -16.17 -15.62 6.21
CA CYS A 315 -15.86 -14.26 5.78
C CYS A 315 -14.79 -14.22 4.67
N GLU A 316 -14.72 -13.13 3.90
CA GLU A 316 -13.57 -12.88 3.01
C GLU A 316 -12.43 -12.23 3.79
N MET A 317 -11.18 -12.53 3.44
CA MET A 317 -10.00 -11.84 3.97
C MET A 317 -9.17 -11.27 2.84
N ARG A 318 -8.73 -10.02 2.99
CA ARG A 318 -7.86 -9.33 2.01
C ARG A 318 -6.68 -8.64 2.66
N ILE A 319 -5.51 -8.75 2.04
CA ILE A 319 -4.32 -7.98 2.42
C ILE A 319 -4.51 -6.53 2.00
N THR A 320 -4.26 -5.58 2.89
CA THR A 320 -4.32 -4.13 2.60
C THR A 320 -3.00 -3.64 2.00
N ASN A 321 -3.04 -2.51 1.28
CA ASN A 321 -1.82 -1.86 0.80
C ASN A 321 -1.03 -1.15 1.91
N ARG A 322 -1.51 -1.19 3.15
CA ARG A 322 -0.77 -0.78 4.34
C ARG A 322 -0.36 -1.94 5.22
N GLN A 323 -0.25 -3.13 4.61
CA GLN A 323 0.37 -4.31 5.21
C GLN A 323 -0.47 -4.93 6.35
N ASN A 324 -1.79 -4.67 6.39
CA ASN A 324 -2.73 -5.34 7.29
C ASN A 324 -3.57 -6.38 6.57
N LEU A 325 -4.52 -6.98 7.29
CA LEU A 325 -5.63 -7.75 6.75
C LEU A 325 -6.97 -7.08 7.07
N VAL A 326 -7.94 -7.22 6.17
CA VAL A 326 -9.34 -6.86 6.42
C VAL A 326 -10.22 -8.10 6.26
N LEU A 327 -11.06 -8.35 7.26
CA LEU A 327 -12.14 -9.33 7.24
C LEU A 327 -13.39 -8.64 6.71
N ARG A 328 -14.12 -9.27 5.82
CA ARG A 328 -15.29 -8.69 5.15
C ARG A 328 -16.46 -9.65 5.09
N GLY A 329 -17.66 -9.08 4.95
CA GLY A 329 -18.89 -9.86 4.87
C GLY A 329 -19.37 -10.34 6.24
N LEU A 330 -18.90 -9.71 7.32
CA LEU A 330 -19.29 -10.02 8.69
C LEU A 330 -20.67 -9.42 9.00
N ALA A 331 -21.42 -10.04 9.90
CA ALA A 331 -22.57 -9.41 10.54
C ALA A 331 -22.11 -8.55 11.73
N GLU A 332 -22.90 -7.53 12.09
CA GLU A 332 -22.62 -6.69 13.28
C GLU A 332 -22.46 -7.52 14.56
N GLY A 333 -23.25 -8.59 14.69
CA GLY A 333 -23.19 -9.51 15.83
C GLY A 333 -21.92 -10.35 15.92
N ASP A 334 -21.13 -10.45 14.85
CA ASP A 334 -19.89 -11.24 14.83
C ASP A 334 -18.72 -10.47 15.45
N LEU A 335 -18.82 -9.14 15.57
CA LEU A 335 -17.73 -8.26 16.00
C LEU A 335 -17.11 -8.65 17.36
N PRO A 336 -17.89 -9.00 18.42
CA PRO A 336 -17.30 -9.45 19.68
C PRO A 336 -16.44 -10.71 19.54
N LEU A 337 -16.91 -11.68 18.75
CA LEU A 337 -16.17 -12.92 18.48
C LEU A 337 -14.92 -12.66 17.65
N VAL A 338 -15.03 -11.82 16.61
CA VAL A 338 -13.88 -11.39 15.79
C VAL A 338 -12.82 -10.75 16.66
N HIS A 339 -13.20 -9.80 17.52
CA HIS A 339 -12.28 -9.14 18.42
C HIS A 339 -11.60 -10.12 19.38
N GLU A 340 -12.36 -11.02 20.02
CA GLU A 340 -11.81 -12.06 20.90
C GLU A 340 -10.75 -12.91 20.19
N ARG A 341 -11.07 -13.39 18.98
CA ARG A 341 -10.16 -14.23 18.18
C ARG A 341 -8.93 -13.47 17.71
N LEU A 342 -9.09 -12.22 17.27
CA LEU A 342 -7.96 -11.39 16.87
C LEU A 342 -7.05 -11.05 18.06
N ILE A 343 -7.60 -10.80 19.25
CA ILE A 343 -6.80 -10.61 20.47
C ILE A 343 -5.99 -11.87 20.80
N ALA A 344 -6.60 -13.06 20.73
CA ALA A 344 -5.90 -14.32 20.94
C ALA A 344 -4.74 -14.55 19.93
N LEU A 345 -4.82 -13.95 18.75
CA LEU A 345 -3.78 -13.99 17.72
C LEU A 345 -2.81 -12.80 17.78
N ASN A 346 -2.94 -11.88 18.74
CA ASN A 346 -2.20 -10.60 18.79
C ASN A 346 -2.40 -9.73 17.53
N LEU A 347 -3.58 -9.77 16.94
CA LEU A 347 -4.01 -8.99 15.77
C LEU A 347 -5.19 -8.03 16.09
N GLY A 348 -5.67 -8.03 17.33
CA GLY A 348 -6.83 -7.27 17.79
C GLY A 348 -6.51 -5.89 18.37
N ALA A 349 -5.30 -5.37 18.17
CA ALA A 349 -4.95 -4.03 18.67
C ALA A 349 -5.77 -2.94 17.94
N PRO A 350 -6.24 -1.90 18.65
CA PRO A 350 -6.86 -0.75 18.00
C PRO A 350 -5.82 0.04 17.20
N GLY A 351 -6.30 0.81 16.22
CA GLY A 351 -5.50 1.74 15.46
C GLY A 351 -4.88 1.18 14.18
N ALA A 352 -5.45 0.08 13.64
CA ALA A 352 -5.12 -0.33 12.28
C ALA A 352 -5.40 0.81 11.31
N GLU A 353 -4.48 1.05 10.37
CA GLU A 353 -4.54 2.14 9.39
C GLU A 353 -4.40 3.57 9.97
N LEU A 354 -4.08 3.73 11.27
CA LEU A 354 -3.89 5.03 11.95
C LEU A 354 -2.40 5.37 12.17
N ALA A 355 -2.12 6.42 12.96
CA ALA A 355 -0.78 7.00 13.14
C ALA A 355 0.27 6.00 13.65
N ARG A 356 -0.09 5.12 14.60
CA ARG A 356 0.81 4.08 15.12
C ARG A 356 1.06 2.92 14.16
N ASP A 357 0.17 2.72 13.20
CA ASP A 357 0.29 1.63 12.23
C ASP A 357 1.25 2.09 11.13
N VAL A 358 2.54 1.93 11.39
CA VAL A 358 3.58 2.45 10.51
C VAL A 358 3.80 1.50 9.34
N VAL A 359 3.61 2.00 8.11
CA VAL A 359 3.99 1.25 6.91
C VAL A 359 5.49 1.32 6.71
N SER A 360 6.12 0.17 6.59
CA SER A 360 7.57 0.08 6.43
C SER A 360 7.95 -0.89 5.31
N CYS A 361 8.99 -0.52 4.54
CA CYS A 361 9.64 -1.52 3.69
C CYS A 361 10.52 -2.46 4.54
N PRO A 362 11.05 -3.56 3.99
CA PRO A 362 11.96 -4.41 4.74
C PRO A 362 13.19 -3.69 5.31
N GLY A 363 13.65 -2.61 4.69
CA GLY A 363 14.83 -1.89 5.20
C GLY A 363 16.11 -2.75 5.14
N ALA A 364 17.12 -2.36 5.91
CA ALA A 364 18.41 -3.05 5.91
C ALA A 364 18.34 -4.46 6.51
N ASP A 365 17.25 -4.83 7.19
CA ASP A 365 16.97 -6.20 7.66
C ASP A 365 17.21 -7.26 6.58
N THR A 366 16.74 -7.02 5.36
CA THR A 366 16.87 -7.97 4.25
C THR A 366 17.09 -7.34 2.88
N CYS A 367 17.05 -6.00 2.76
CA CYS A 367 17.14 -5.32 1.46
C CYS A 367 18.55 -4.80 1.21
N ASN A 368 19.22 -5.33 0.18
CA ASN A 368 20.52 -4.85 -0.28
C ASN A 368 20.55 -3.40 -0.76
N LEU A 369 19.40 -2.75 -0.99
CA LEU A 369 19.34 -1.35 -1.43
C LEU A 369 19.08 -0.36 -0.29
N ALA A 370 18.80 -0.86 0.91
CA ALA A 370 18.50 0.02 2.03
C ALA A 370 19.79 0.67 2.54
N VAL A 371 19.68 1.93 2.94
CA VAL A 371 20.78 2.68 3.55
C VAL A 371 20.70 2.58 5.08
N THR A 372 19.51 2.37 5.63
CA THR A 372 19.26 2.26 7.07
C THR A 372 17.98 1.49 7.34
N GLN A 373 17.72 1.18 8.61
CA GLN A 373 16.66 0.29 9.05
C GLN A 373 15.29 0.95 9.10
N SER A 374 14.37 0.57 8.22
CA SER A 374 13.02 1.16 8.25
C SER A 374 12.08 0.49 9.24
N ARG A 375 12.30 -0.78 9.56
CA ARG A 375 11.40 -1.56 10.43
C ARG A 375 11.61 -1.22 11.89
N GLY A 376 12.87 -1.18 12.34
CA GLY A 376 13.20 -0.72 13.69
C GLY A 376 12.73 0.71 14.00
N LEU A 377 12.86 1.65 13.05
CA LEU A 377 12.25 2.99 13.23
C LEU A 377 10.72 2.94 13.29
N GLY A 378 10.09 2.07 12.50
CA GLY A 378 8.63 1.90 12.55
C GLY A 378 8.14 1.40 13.90
N ASP A 379 8.84 0.43 14.50
CA ASP A 379 8.56 -0.07 15.85
C ASP A 379 8.75 1.03 16.91
N ASP A 380 9.85 1.78 16.81
CA ASP A 380 10.17 2.87 17.72
C ASP A 380 9.13 4.01 17.68
N ILE A 381 8.64 4.38 16.49
CA ILE A 381 7.54 5.35 16.34
C ILE A 381 6.24 4.82 16.94
N ALA A 382 5.89 3.56 16.68
CA ALA A 382 4.67 2.96 17.21
C ALA A 382 4.68 2.96 18.76
N ARG A 383 5.82 2.58 19.36
CA ARG A 383 6.04 2.63 20.81
C ARG A 383 5.95 4.05 21.35
N ALA A 384 6.68 5.00 20.75
CA ALA A 384 6.71 6.38 21.22
C ALA A 384 5.33 7.06 21.16
N LEU A 385 4.53 6.78 20.12
CA LEU A 385 3.16 7.27 20.03
C LEU A 385 2.23 6.64 21.07
N GLU A 386 2.39 5.35 21.38
CA GLU A 386 1.64 4.68 22.45
C GLU A 386 1.97 5.28 23.82
N GLU A 387 3.26 5.45 24.13
CA GLU A 387 3.73 6.06 25.39
C GLU A 387 3.23 7.51 25.56
N ALA A 388 3.11 8.25 24.46
CA ALA A 388 2.56 9.61 24.45
C ALA A 388 1.02 9.66 24.47
N GLY A 389 0.32 8.53 24.37
CA GLY A 389 -1.15 8.48 24.27
C GLY A 389 -1.70 9.01 22.94
N LEU A 390 -0.88 9.00 21.88
CA LEU A 390 -1.17 9.51 20.54
C LEU A 390 -1.39 8.40 19.51
N SER A 391 -1.37 7.13 19.93
CA SER A 391 -1.45 5.96 19.04
C SER A 391 -2.72 5.89 18.19
N GLU A 392 -3.84 6.36 18.75
CA GLU A 392 -5.17 6.31 18.11
C GLU A 392 -5.55 7.63 17.42
N VAL A 393 -4.60 8.56 17.23
CA VAL A 393 -4.85 9.80 16.49
C VAL A 393 -5.17 9.47 15.03
N GLY A 394 -6.45 9.58 14.67
CA GLY A 394 -6.93 9.39 13.31
C GLY A 394 -6.57 10.53 12.37
N GLY A 395 -6.53 10.22 11.07
CA GLY A 395 -6.28 11.19 10.00
C GLY A 395 -4.80 11.47 9.73
N VAL A 396 -3.88 10.67 10.28
CA VAL A 396 -2.44 10.77 10.05
C VAL A 396 -1.88 9.39 9.71
N ARG A 397 -1.12 9.29 8.63
CA ARG A 397 -0.40 8.07 8.23
C ARG A 397 1.11 8.30 8.25
N VAL A 398 1.82 7.33 8.78
CA VAL A 398 3.29 7.32 8.81
C VAL A 398 3.82 6.20 7.91
N ASN A 399 4.72 6.56 6.99
CA ASN A 399 5.33 5.60 6.08
C ASN A 399 6.85 5.79 6.00
N ILE A 400 7.60 4.69 6.01
CA ILE A 400 9.06 4.68 6.08
C ILE A 400 9.65 3.86 4.94
N SER A 401 10.79 4.28 4.40
CA SER A 401 11.63 3.45 3.55
C SER A 401 13.09 3.56 3.94
N GLY A 402 13.83 2.46 3.92
CA GLY A 402 15.26 2.45 4.22
C GLY A 402 16.11 3.18 3.18
N CYS A 403 15.54 3.55 2.02
CA CYS A 403 16.19 4.35 0.98
C CYS A 403 15.17 5.12 0.14
N THR A 404 15.66 5.89 -0.83
CA THR A 404 14.87 6.77 -1.71
C THR A 404 13.93 6.03 -2.67
N ASN A 405 13.98 4.70 -2.78
CA ASN A 405 13.13 3.94 -3.72
C ASN A 405 11.62 3.96 -3.38
N SER A 406 11.27 4.38 -2.16
CA SER A 406 9.88 4.55 -1.72
C SER A 406 9.02 3.28 -1.78
N CYS A 407 9.61 2.15 -1.37
CA CYS A 407 8.87 0.87 -1.26
C CYS A 407 7.78 0.90 -0.18
N GLY A 408 8.02 1.64 0.91
CA GLY A 408 7.01 1.96 1.92
C GLY A 408 6.12 3.13 1.53
N GLN A 409 6.29 3.73 0.34
CA GLN A 409 5.44 4.81 -0.18
C GLN A 409 5.49 6.12 0.63
N HIS A 410 6.65 6.46 1.19
CA HIS A 410 6.86 7.66 2.03
C HIS A 410 6.52 9.01 1.37
N HIS A 411 6.39 9.07 0.04
CA HIS A 411 6.02 10.31 -0.63
C HIS A 411 4.52 10.65 -0.51
N THR A 412 3.67 9.65 -0.22
CA THR A 412 2.20 9.79 -0.27
C THR A 412 1.53 9.61 1.10
N SER A 413 2.32 9.75 2.17
CA SER A 413 1.86 9.72 3.55
C SER A 413 1.97 11.10 4.18
N ASP A 414 1.14 11.35 5.19
CA ASP A 414 1.11 12.59 5.94
C ASP A 414 2.48 12.89 6.56
N ILE A 415 3.09 11.84 7.12
CA ILE A 415 4.47 11.83 7.58
C ILE A 415 5.24 10.72 6.85
N GLY A 416 6.29 11.11 6.15
CA GLY A 416 7.11 10.20 5.34
C GLY A 416 8.57 10.21 5.77
N PHE A 417 9.23 9.06 5.73
CA PHE A 417 10.68 8.97 5.94
C PHE A 417 11.37 8.20 4.83
N PHE A 418 12.54 8.68 4.41
CA PHE A 418 13.50 7.87 3.68
C PHE A 418 14.88 7.93 4.29
N GLY A 419 15.54 6.77 4.30
CA GLY A 419 16.86 6.57 4.86
C GLY A 419 17.99 7.24 4.05
N LEU A 420 19.00 7.72 4.76
CA LEU A 420 20.22 8.30 4.23
C LEU A 420 21.38 8.17 5.22
N GLU A 421 22.62 8.16 4.72
CA GLU A 421 23.81 8.26 5.58
C GLU A 421 23.98 9.71 6.04
N ARG A 422 24.25 9.88 7.33
CA ARG A 422 24.74 11.12 7.94
C ARG A 422 26.20 10.94 8.36
N ARG A 423 26.90 12.06 8.57
CA ARG A 423 28.23 12.08 9.17
C ARG A 423 28.28 13.10 10.29
N ALA A 424 28.79 12.69 11.43
CA ALA A 424 29.00 13.54 12.60
C ALA A 424 30.19 13.01 13.40
N HIS A 425 30.97 13.90 14.02
CA HIS A 425 32.12 13.51 14.85
C HIS A 425 33.11 12.57 14.12
N GLY A 426 33.27 12.76 12.80
CA GLY A 426 34.13 11.92 11.95
C GLY A 426 33.62 10.51 11.68
N ARG A 427 32.43 10.13 12.18
CA ARG A 427 31.82 8.79 12.01
C ARG A 427 30.60 8.87 11.09
N ALA A 428 30.35 7.79 10.34
CA ALA A 428 29.08 7.60 9.63
C ALA A 428 27.99 7.24 10.65
N ALA A 429 26.76 7.68 10.39
CA ALA A 429 25.63 7.43 11.27
C ALA A 429 24.32 7.29 10.48
N PRO A 430 23.35 6.51 10.97
CA PRO A 430 22.05 6.34 10.33
C PRO A 430 21.19 7.59 10.52
N GLY A 431 20.46 7.97 9.48
CA GLY A 431 19.52 9.08 9.56
C GLY A 431 18.43 9.01 8.51
N TYR A 432 17.46 9.90 8.65
CA TYR A 432 16.32 9.97 7.75
C TYR A 432 16.05 11.41 7.32
N GLN A 433 15.53 11.54 6.10
CA GLN A 433 14.82 12.74 5.68
C GLN A 433 13.34 12.57 6.02
N MET A 434 12.81 13.46 6.84
CA MET A 434 11.38 13.59 7.10
C MET A 434 10.71 14.40 5.98
N LEU A 435 9.57 13.90 5.50
CA LEU A 435 8.67 14.52 4.56
C LEU A 435 7.32 14.75 5.22
N LEU A 436 6.64 15.86 4.90
CA LEU A 436 5.31 16.18 5.42
C LEU A 436 4.33 16.57 4.31
N GLY A 437 3.07 16.13 4.45
CA GLY A 437 1.95 16.56 3.61
C GLY A 437 1.69 15.70 2.36
N GLY A 438 2.24 14.49 2.31
CA GLY A 438 1.95 13.55 1.23
C GLY A 438 0.52 13.01 1.32
N ARG A 439 -0.16 12.89 0.19
CA ARG A 439 -1.54 12.37 0.13
C ARG A 439 -1.85 11.72 -1.22
N VAL A 440 -2.81 10.80 -1.20
CA VAL A 440 -3.40 10.18 -2.38
C VAL A 440 -4.87 9.91 -2.07
N GLY A 441 -5.77 10.28 -2.98
CA GLY A 441 -7.21 10.28 -2.75
C GLY A 441 -7.92 11.29 -3.64
N GLU A 442 -9.22 11.15 -3.81
CA GLU A 442 -10.09 12.01 -4.63
C GLU A 442 -9.59 12.22 -6.06
N MET A 443 -9.01 11.17 -6.66
CA MET A 443 -8.35 11.22 -7.99
C MET A 443 -7.19 12.23 -8.06
N GLU A 444 -6.61 12.60 -6.92
CA GLU A 444 -5.49 13.52 -6.80
C GLU A 444 -4.33 12.90 -6.01
N ILE A 445 -3.15 13.51 -6.15
CA ILE A 445 -1.96 13.13 -5.41
C ILE A 445 -1.12 14.36 -5.07
N GLY A 446 -0.67 14.44 -3.83
CA GLY A 446 0.30 15.42 -3.35
C GLY A 446 1.50 14.67 -2.78
N PHE A 447 2.71 15.15 -3.07
CA PHE A 447 3.93 14.55 -2.53
C PHE A 447 4.42 15.31 -1.30
N GLY A 448 4.83 14.57 -0.28
CA GLY A 448 5.37 15.16 0.94
C GLY A 448 6.60 16.02 0.67
N ALA A 449 6.61 17.23 1.23
CA ALA A 449 7.71 18.17 1.13
C ALA A 449 8.75 17.91 2.24
N LYS A 450 10.03 18.14 1.94
CA LYS A 450 11.13 17.95 2.90
C LYS A 450 10.96 18.92 4.08
N ALA A 451 10.79 18.36 5.27
CA ALA A 451 10.67 19.11 6.51
C ALA A 451 12.03 19.30 7.19
N THR A 452 12.66 18.19 7.60
CA THR A 452 13.98 18.22 8.25
C THR A 452 14.69 16.87 8.09
N LYS A 453 16.00 16.83 8.36
CA LYS A 453 16.77 15.59 8.48
C LYS A 453 17.01 15.30 9.95
N LEU A 454 17.01 14.03 10.32
CA LEU A 454 17.12 13.61 11.72
C LEU A 454 18.11 12.44 11.85
N PRO A 455 18.88 12.37 12.94
CA PRO A 455 19.45 11.11 13.41
C PRO A 455 18.36 10.05 13.56
N ALA A 456 18.71 8.78 13.32
CA ALA A 456 17.75 7.69 13.41
C ALA A 456 17.03 7.63 14.77
N LYS A 457 17.78 7.80 15.87
CA LYS A 457 17.26 7.72 17.24
C LYS A 457 16.42 8.91 17.68
N ALA A 458 16.42 10.01 16.92
CA ALA A 458 15.59 11.19 17.20
C ALA A 458 14.31 11.25 16.34
N ALA A 459 14.17 10.34 15.38
CA ALA A 459 13.09 10.40 14.39
C ALA A 459 11.71 10.08 14.99
N SER A 460 11.62 9.20 15.99
CA SER A 460 10.36 8.89 16.69
C SER A 460 9.83 10.08 17.50
N GLU A 461 10.72 10.78 18.22
CA GLU A 461 10.36 12.00 18.96
C GLU A 461 9.82 13.08 18.01
N ALA A 462 10.41 13.24 16.82
CA ALA A 462 9.90 14.17 15.83
C ALA A 462 8.46 13.83 15.39
N VAL A 463 8.13 12.54 15.24
CA VAL A 463 6.75 12.11 14.95
C VAL A 463 5.81 12.45 16.10
N VAL A 464 6.20 12.15 17.34
CA VAL A 464 5.40 12.48 18.53
C VAL A 464 5.09 13.96 18.60
N ARG A 465 6.10 14.84 18.41
CA ARG A 465 5.90 16.29 18.43
C ARG A 465 4.96 16.77 17.32
N VAL A 466 5.09 16.22 16.10
CA VAL A 466 4.22 16.62 14.97
C VAL A 466 2.79 16.12 15.14
N VAL A 467 2.61 14.85 15.54
CA VAL A 467 1.29 14.26 15.77
C VAL A 467 0.61 14.94 16.95
N GLY A 468 1.33 15.20 18.04
CA GLY A 468 0.83 15.91 19.22
C GLY A 468 0.34 17.31 18.86
N ARG A 469 1.17 18.08 18.14
CA ARG A 469 0.79 19.42 17.68
C ARG A 469 -0.42 19.41 16.76
N PHE A 470 -0.51 18.46 15.82
CA PHE A 470 -1.71 18.29 15.00
C PHE A 470 -2.94 17.97 15.86
N ALA A 471 -2.82 17.04 16.81
CA ALA A 471 -3.94 16.64 17.67
C ALA A 471 -4.45 17.81 18.54
N GLU A 472 -3.55 18.66 19.02
CA GLU A 472 -3.86 19.85 19.83
C GLU A 472 -4.44 21.01 19.02
N GLU A 473 -3.89 21.28 17.82
CA GLU A 473 -4.24 22.46 17.03
C GLU A 473 -5.37 22.22 16.02
N ARG A 474 -5.72 20.97 15.72
CA ARG A 474 -6.72 20.66 14.69
C ARG A 474 -8.12 21.11 15.11
N THR A 475 -8.82 21.70 14.16
CA THR A 475 -10.25 22.01 14.28
C THR A 475 -11.10 20.80 13.86
N ALA A 476 -12.40 20.82 14.18
CA ALA A 476 -13.29 19.70 13.89
C ALA A 476 -13.33 19.39 12.38
N GLY A 477 -12.96 18.15 12.02
CA GLY A 477 -12.93 17.70 10.62
C GLY A 477 -11.72 18.16 9.81
N GLU A 478 -10.76 18.86 10.42
CA GLU A 478 -9.55 19.29 9.72
C GLU A 478 -8.62 18.10 9.42
N THR A 479 -8.20 17.99 8.17
CA THR A 479 -7.22 16.98 7.73
C THR A 479 -5.81 17.40 8.12
N PHE A 480 -4.88 16.45 8.22
CA PHE A 480 -3.47 16.76 8.46
C PHE A 480 -2.89 17.73 7.43
N GLY A 481 -3.24 17.56 6.15
CA GLY A 481 -2.84 18.48 5.08
C GLY A 481 -3.38 19.90 5.28
N GLY A 482 -4.67 20.04 5.64
CA GLY A 482 -5.27 21.35 5.92
C GLY A 482 -4.61 22.06 7.11
N TRP A 483 -4.35 21.31 8.18
CA TRP A 483 -3.60 21.81 9.32
C TRP A 483 -2.17 22.23 8.93
N LEU A 484 -1.46 21.39 8.16
CA LEU A 484 -0.09 21.67 7.74
C LEU A 484 -0.01 22.96 6.92
N ASP A 485 -0.93 23.17 5.98
CA ASP A 485 -1.01 24.38 5.17
C ASP A 485 -1.27 25.62 6.04
N ARG A 486 -2.21 25.53 6.99
CA ARG A 486 -2.49 26.60 7.95
C ARG A 486 -1.32 26.90 8.89
N SER A 487 -0.56 25.88 9.24
CA SER A 487 0.59 25.95 10.15
C SER A 487 1.91 26.36 9.46
N GLY A 488 1.84 26.83 8.21
CA GLY A 488 2.98 27.37 7.47
C GLY A 488 3.76 26.36 6.63
N GLY A 489 3.23 25.14 6.46
CA GLY A 489 3.79 24.11 5.61
C GLY A 489 4.94 23.31 6.23
N ALA A 490 5.48 22.36 5.46
CA ALA A 490 6.51 21.42 5.93
C ALA A 490 7.79 22.10 6.45
N GLN A 491 8.21 23.24 5.86
CA GLN A 491 9.40 23.96 6.35
C GLN A 491 9.16 24.63 7.70
N ALA A 492 7.97 25.19 7.94
CA ALA A 492 7.63 25.82 9.21
C ALA A 492 7.52 24.80 10.34
N ILE A 493 6.99 23.61 10.07
CA ILE A 493 7.01 22.50 11.05
C ILE A 493 8.43 21.95 11.22
N GLY A 494 9.19 21.81 10.12
CA GLY A 494 10.58 21.34 10.18
C GLY A 494 11.49 22.23 11.04
N SER A 495 11.28 23.55 11.03
CA SER A 495 12.07 24.49 11.82
C SER A 495 11.83 24.36 13.34
N THR A 496 10.68 23.83 13.76
CA THR A 496 10.40 23.56 15.19
C THR A 496 11.02 22.25 15.69
N LEU A 497 11.74 21.52 14.83
CA LEU A 497 12.37 20.23 15.14
C LEU A 497 13.90 20.29 14.99
N VAL A 498 14.47 21.48 14.80
CA VAL A 498 15.92 21.67 14.57
C VAL A 498 16.74 21.23 15.78
N ASP A 499 16.17 21.31 16.99
CA ASP A 499 16.79 20.82 18.22
C ASP A 499 17.00 19.29 18.22
N LEU A 500 16.27 18.55 17.37
CA LEU A 500 16.43 17.10 17.20
C LEU A 500 17.48 16.73 16.15
N ASP A 501 17.95 17.65 15.31
CA ASP A 501 19.00 17.38 14.32
C ASP A 501 20.41 17.50 14.94
N VAL A 502 20.62 16.78 16.04
CA VAL A 502 21.88 16.80 16.80
C VAL A 502 22.40 15.38 16.95
N PHE A 503 23.66 15.17 16.55
CA PHE A 503 24.41 13.96 16.89
C PHE A 503 25.23 14.23 18.16
N PRO A 504 24.91 13.56 19.29
CA PRO A 504 25.68 13.69 20.52
C PRO A 504 27.09 13.11 20.39
N ASP A 505 27.92 13.30 21.42
CA ASP A 505 29.27 12.72 21.45
C ASP A 505 29.19 11.17 21.35
N PRO A 506 29.94 10.53 20.44
CA PRO A 506 29.86 9.08 20.25
C PRO A 506 30.28 8.22 21.45
N ASP A 507 31.08 8.77 22.37
CA ASP A 507 31.57 8.02 23.53
C ASP A 507 30.56 8.09 24.69
N GLU A 508 29.74 9.15 24.74
CA GLU A 508 28.61 9.28 25.68
C GLU A 508 27.33 8.60 25.17
N HIS A 509 27.09 8.69 23.85
CA HIS A 509 25.86 8.26 23.18
C HIS A 509 26.15 7.39 21.93
N PRO A 510 26.76 6.21 22.10
CA PRO A 510 27.13 5.32 21.00
C PRO A 510 25.91 4.80 20.19
N GLU A 511 24.72 4.80 20.78
CA GLU A 511 23.47 4.36 20.15
C GLU A 511 23.06 5.21 18.95
N PHE A 512 23.48 6.48 18.87
CA PHE A 512 23.23 7.34 17.70
C PHE A 512 24.06 6.95 16.48
N TYR A 513 25.08 6.11 16.68
CA TYR A 513 26.00 5.61 15.65
C TYR A 513 25.78 4.14 15.35
N THR A 514 24.72 3.56 15.89
CA THR A 514 24.29 2.17 15.67
C THR A 514 22.89 2.22 15.07
N ASP A 515 22.64 1.47 14.00
CA ASP A 515 21.29 1.43 13.42
C ASP A 515 20.31 0.71 14.36
N PHE A 516 19.01 0.78 14.09
CA PHE A 516 18.05 -0.05 14.81
C PHE A 516 18.33 -1.54 14.59
N ASP A 517 18.09 -2.36 15.61
CA ASP A 517 18.24 -3.82 15.54
C ASP A 517 19.66 -4.35 15.19
N GLU A 518 20.65 -3.45 15.15
CA GLU A 518 22.07 -3.76 14.94
C GLU A 518 22.87 -3.63 16.24
N THR A 519 24.00 -4.35 16.32
CA THR A 519 24.89 -4.30 17.51
C THR A 519 26.24 -3.62 17.22
N GLY A 520 26.55 -3.36 15.96
CA GLY A 520 27.83 -2.80 15.51
C GLY A 520 27.72 -1.34 15.08
N PRO A 521 28.86 -0.64 14.90
CA PRO A 521 28.85 0.71 14.36
C PRO A 521 28.21 0.72 12.97
N TYR A 522 27.50 1.79 12.66
CA TYR A 522 26.82 1.95 11.39
C TYR A 522 27.79 1.93 10.21
N VAL A 523 27.50 1.07 9.24
CA VAL A 523 28.18 1.00 7.95
C VAL A 523 27.12 1.01 6.86
N SER A 524 27.25 1.94 5.92
CA SER A 524 26.38 2.00 4.75
C SER A 524 26.87 1.01 3.70
N GLU A 525 26.19 -0.12 3.56
CA GLU A 525 26.46 -1.12 2.52
C GLU A 525 25.27 -1.22 1.56
N VAL A 526 25.42 -0.67 0.36
CA VAL A 526 24.39 -0.75 -0.70
C VAL A 526 24.89 -1.72 -1.78
N GLY A 527 24.18 -2.83 -1.94
CA GLY A 527 24.42 -3.87 -2.95
C GLY A 527 23.43 -3.84 -4.13
N GLU A 528 23.30 -4.98 -4.82
CA GLU A 528 22.39 -5.12 -5.97
C GLU A 528 20.95 -5.41 -5.57
N GLY A 529 20.00 -4.82 -6.30
CA GLY A 529 18.57 -4.92 -5.99
C GLY A 529 17.92 -6.25 -6.39
N GLU A 530 17.40 -6.99 -5.40
CA GLU A 530 16.75 -8.31 -5.60
C GLU A 530 15.49 -8.29 -6.47
N CYS A 531 14.75 -7.18 -6.47
CA CYS A 531 13.45 -7.05 -7.15
C CYS A 531 13.57 -6.44 -8.56
N ALA A 532 14.79 -6.23 -9.06
CA ALA A 532 15.11 -5.27 -10.11
C ALA A 532 16.02 -5.79 -11.23
N THR A 533 16.46 -7.04 -11.17
CA THR A 533 17.37 -7.66 -12.15
C THR A 533 16.73 -7.87 -13.50
#